data_AF-E0U3V5-F1
#
_entry.id   AF-E0U3V5-F1
#
_cell.length_a   1.000
_cell.length_b   1.000
_cell.length_c   1.000
_cell.angle_alpha   90.00
_cell.angle_beta   90.00
_cell.angle_gamma   90.00
#
_symmetry.space_group_name_H-M   'P 1'
#
loop_
_entity.id
_entity.type
_entity.pdbx_description
1 polymer ?
#
loop_
_entity_poly.entity_id
_entity_poly.type
_entity_poly.pdbx_seq_one_letter_code
_entity_poly.pdbx_strand_id
1 'polypeptide(L)'
;MKITELLTKHTIKLNIESKEKENVIDEMVTVLDKAGKLNDRQAYKEAILNRESQSSTGIGEGIAIPHAKTASVINPAIAFGRSKDGVDYESLDGQPAHLVFMIAATEGANNTHLEALSRLSTLLMREEIRKQLLEAESEDAIIDIINQHDKDDDEEEEEEEAAPAPAGKGKILAVTACPTGIAHTFMAADALKEKAKELGVDIKVETNGSSGIKHKLTAQEIEDAPAIIVAADKQVEMERFKGKRVLQVPVTAGIRRPQELIEKAMNQDAPIYQGNGGGSSASNEEDGTSGKSGGGIGSAFYKHLMSGVSNMLPFVVGGGILVAISFFWGINSSNPDDPTYNTFAAALKFIGGDNALGLIVAVLAGFIAMSIADRPGFAPGMVGGFMATQANAGFLGGLIAGFLAGYIVVLLKKAFVFIPQSLDGLKPVLIYPLLGIFLTGIIMRFVVNTPVAAFMDFLTNWLESLGTGNLVLMGIILGGMMAIDMGGPLNKAAFTFGIAMIDAGNYAPHAAIMAGGMVPPLGIALATTIFRNKFSRRDREAGITCYFMGAAFVTEGAIPFAAADPLRVIPAAVVGAAVAGGLTEFFRVTLPAPHGGVFVAFITNHPLLYLLSIVIGAVVMAIILGIVKKPVTEK
;
A
#
# COMPACT_ATOMS: atom_id res chain seq x y z
N MET A 1 -25.62 5.12 18.39
CA MET A 1 -26.37 6.39 18.23
C MET A 1 -27.46 6.11 17.22
N LYS A 2 -28.72 6.27 17.57
CA LYS A 2 -29.84 5.98 16.65
C LYS A 2 -30.00 7.09 15.63
N ILE A 3 -30.32 6.76 14.37
CA ILE A 3 -30.60 7.74 13.31
C ILE A 3 -31.76 8.65 13.71
N THR A 4 -32.73 8.12 14.46
CA THR A 4 -33.89 8.85 14.97
C THR A 4 -33.58 9.82 16.11
N GLU A 5 -32.34 9.85 16.62
CA GLU A 5 -31.87 10.95 17.48
C GLU A 5 -31.59 12.23 16.66
N LEU A 6 -31.35 12.09 15.34
CA LEU A 6 -31.05 13.20 14.42
C LEU A 6 -32.17 13.49 13.43
N LEU A 7 -32.96 12.48 13.07
CA LEU A 7 -34.14 12.59 12.21
C LEU A 7 -35.41 12.63 13.07
N THR A 8 -36.19 13.70 12.94
CA THR A 8 -37.42 13.91 13.71
C THR A 8 -38.59 14.20 12.77
N LYS A 9 -39.83 14.14 13.25
CA LYS A 9 -41.01 14.50 12.44
C LYS A 9 -40.90 15.88 11.81
N HIS A 10 -40.34 16.84 12.54
CA HIS A 10 -40.16 18.22 12.08
C HIS A 10 -39.09 18.37 11.01
N THR A 11 -38.25 17.35 10.79
CA THR A 11 -37.23 17.34 9.75
C THR A 11 -37.58 16.42 8.57
N ILE A 12 -38.85 15.99 8.45
CA ILE A 12 -39.32 15.15 7.35
C ILE A 12 -40.19 15.98 6.39
N LYS A 13 -39.95 15.80 5.08
CA LYS A 13 -40.78 16.30 3.99
C LYS A 13 -41.18 15.16 3.05
N LEU A 14 -42.42 14.68 3.17
CA LEU A 14 -42.90 13.50 2.44
C LEU A 14 -43.01 13.68 0.92
N ASN A 15 -43.11 14.92 0.44
CA ASN A 15 -43.22 15.26 -0.97
C ASN A 15 -42.36 16.49 -1.28
N ILE A 16 -41.23 16.28 -1.94
CA ILE A 16 -40.41 17.32 -2.57
C ILE A 16 -41.13 17.79 -3.84
N GLU A 17 -41.19 19.10 -4.05
CA GLU A 17 -41.93 19.69 -5.19
C GLU A 17 -41.03 19.95 -6.40
N SER A 18 -39.78 20.33 -6.16
CA SER A 18 -38.84 20.60 -7.24
C SER A 18 -38.21 19.35 -7.84
N LYS A 19 -37.86 19.45 -9.13
CA LYS A 19 -37.10 18.45 -9.89
C LYS A 19 -35.64 18.84 -10.12
N GLU A 20 -35.28 20.06 -9.73
CA GLU A 20 -33.96 20.66 -9.92
C GLU A 20 -33.14 20.61 -8.63
N LYS A 21 -31.91 20.11 -8.72
CA LYS A 21 -30.99 19.90 -7.59
C LYS A 21 -30.89 21.09 -6.63
N GLU A 22 -30.64 22.29 -7.14
CA GLU A 22 -30.47 23.50 -6.30
C GLU A 22 -31.72 23.88 -5.51
N ASN A 23 -32.89 23.70 -6.12
CA ASN A 23 -34.17 24.00 -5.49
C ASN A 23 -34.52 22.95 -4.43
N VAL A 24 -34.21 21.68 -4.68
CA VAL A 24 -34.33 20.61 -3.67
C VAL A 24 -33.41 20.88 -2.48
N ILE A 25 -32.18 21.35 -2.72
CA ILE A 25 -31.29 21.80 -1.65
C ILE A 25 -31.94 22.92 -0.84
N ASP A 26 -32.52 23.94 -1.49
CA ASP A 26 -33.21 25.03 -0.78
C ASP A 26 -34.42 24.55 0.02
N GLU A 27 -35.21 23.62 -0.51
CA GLU A 27 -36.33 22.99 0.18
C GLU A 27 -35.87 22.26 1.45
N MET A 28 -34.82 21.45 1.35
CA MET A 28 -34.28 20.67 2.46
C MET A 28 -33.61 21.55 3.53
N VAL A 29 -32.89 22.61 3.12
CA VAL A 29 -32.36 23.63 4.03
C VAL A 29 -33.51 24.32 4.77
N THR A 30 -34.61 24.62 4.09
CA THR A 30 -35.81 25.23 4.69
C THR A 30 -36.47 24.31 5.72
N VAL A 31 -36.46 22.99 5.50
CA VAL A 31 -36.94 22.00 6.48
C VAL A 31 -36.12 22.07 7.77
N LEU A 32 -34.78 22.10 7.66
CA LEU A 32 -33.88 22.19 8.81
C LEU A 32 -34.00 23.53 9.55
N ASP A 33 -34.16 24.63 8.81
CA ASP A 33 -34.36 25.97 9.37
C ASP A 33 -35.67 26.08 10.16
N LYS A 34 -36.78 25.64 9.59
CA LYS A 34 -38.10 25.61 10.26
C LYS A 34 -38.12 24.70 11.49
N ALA A 35 -37.30 23.65 11.49
CA ALA A 35 -37.12 22.76 12.64
C ALA A 35 -36.19 23.33 13.72
N GLY A 36 -35.71 24.57 13.56
CA GLY A 36 -34.84 25.26 14.53
C GLY A 36 -33.45 24.64 14.64
N LYS A 37 -32.96 23.98 13.58
CA LYS A 37 -31.64 23.30 13.58
C LYS A 37 -30.52 24.23 13.13
N LEU A 38 -30.83 25.33 12.47
CA LEU A 38 -29.87 26.28 11.91
C LEU A 38 -29.94 27.62 12.64
N ASN A 39 -28.81 28.31 12.78
CA ASN A 39 -28.73 29.71 13.22
C ASN A 39 -28.52 30.68 12.04
N ASP A 40 -28.06 30.15 10.89
CA ASP A 40 -27.86 30.90 9.65
C ASP A 40 -28.20 30.02 8.44
N ARG A 41 -29.42 30.16 7.94
CA ARG A 41 -29.94 29.43 6.78
C ARG A 41 -29.10 29.65 5.53
N GLN A 42 -28.67 30.90 5.29
CA GLN A 42 -27.99 31.28 4.06
C GLN A 42 -26.57 30.71 4.02
N ALA A 43 -25.83 30.85 5.13
CA ALA A 43 -24.48 30.29 5.24
C ALA A 43 -24.48 28.75 5.15
N TYR A 44 -25.49 28.08 5.75
CA TYR A 44 -25.61 26.63 5.63
C TYR A 44 -25.91 26.19 4.18
N LYS A 45 -26.80 26.91 3.47
CA LYS A 45 -27.08 26.67 2.05
C LYS A 45 -25.81 26.80 1.20
N GLU A 46 -25.05 27.87 1.39
CA GLU A 46 -23.80 28.10 0.66
C GLU A 46 -22.77 26.99 0.93
N ALA A 47 -22.68 26.49 2.16
CA ALA A 47 -21.79 25.38 2.48
C ALA A 47 -22.19 24.08 1.79
N ILE A 48 -23.49 23.77 1.68
CA ILE A 48 -23.98 22.62 0.93
C ILE A 48 -23.64 22.77 -0.57
N LEU A 49 -23.90 23.93 -1.16
CA LEU A 49 -23.59 24.18 -2.57
C LEU A 49 -22.09 24.10 -2.86
N ASN A 50 -21.25 24.62 -1.96
CA ASN A 50 -19.80 24.48 -2.04
C ASN A 50 -19.34 23.03 -1.93
N ARG A 51 -20.04 22.20 -1.14
CA ARG A 51 -19.75 20.76 -1.06
C ARG A 51 -20.17 20.04 -2.34
N GLU A 52 -21.33 20.38 -2.91
CA GLU A 52 -21.82 19.81 -4.16
C GLU A 52 -20.91 20.14 -5.35
N SER A 53 -20.37 21.36 -5.42
CA SER A 53 -19.52 21.78 -6.53
C SER A 53 -18.19 21.01 -6.62
N GLN A 54 -17.76 20.38 -5.52
CA GLN A 54 -16.59 19.50 -5.52
C GLN A 54 -16.89 18.13 -6.13
N SER A 55 -18.06 17.58 -5.83
CA SER A 55 -18.56 16.30 -6.33
C SER A 55 -20.00 16.10 -5.90
N SER A 56 -20.84 15.61 -6.82
CA SER A 56 -22.24 15.29 -6.56
C SER A 56 -22.41 14.37 -5.34
N THR A 57 -23.39 14.65 -4.49
CA THR A 57 -23.79 13.73 -3.40
C THR A 57 -24.95 12.80 -3.77
N GLY A 58 -25.34 12.75 -5.04
CA GLY A 58 -26.18 11.69 -5.58
C GLY A 58 -25.39 10.39 -5.66
N ILE A 59 -25.56 9.49 -4.69
CA ILE A 59 -24.74 8.26 -4.57
C ILE A 59 -25.21 7.12 -5.48
N GLY A 60 -26.38 7.28 -6.11
CA GLY A 60 -27.04 6.29 -6.96
C GLY A 60 -28.15 5.52 -6.24
N GLU A 61 -28.78 4.58 -6.95
CA GLU A 61 -29.89 3.76 -6.44
C GLU A 61 -31.09 4.58 -5.94
N GLY A 62 -31.28 5.77 -6.52
CA GLY A 62 -32.35 6.70 -6.15
C GLY A 62 -32.07 7.52 -4.89
N ILE A 63 -30.83 7.66 -4.43
CA ILE A 63 -30.48 8.36 -3.18
C ILE A 63 -29.55 9.56 -3.41
N ALA A 64 -29.84 10.65 -2.70
CA ALA A 64 -28.92 11.79 -2.52
C ALA A 64 -28.68 12.08 -1.03
N ILE A 65 -27.43 12.33 -0.64
CA ILE A 65 -27.06 12.63 0.77
C ILE A 65 -26.26 13.94 0.85
N PRO A 66 -26.90 15.10 0.59
CA PRO A 66 -26.22 16.39 0.72
C PRO A 66 -25.84 16.64 2.18
N HIS A 67 -24.59 17.05 2.42
CA HIS A 67 -24.10 17.21 3.79
C HIS A 67 -23.07 18.31 3.91
N ALA A 68 -23.10 19.05 5.03
CA ALA A 68 -22.11 20.06 5.33
C ALA A 68 -21.83 20.14 6.83
N LYS A 69 -20.58 20.44 7.16
CA LYS A 69 -20.14 20.75 8.52
C LYS A 69 -19.88 22.25 8.62
N THR A 70 -20.65 22.96 9.44
CA THR A 70 -20.59 24.42 9.52
C THR A 70 -20.91 24.95 10.93
N ALA A 71 -20.48 26.17 11.24
CA ALA A 71 -20.92 26.90 12.44
C ALA A 71 -22.39 27.34 12.39
N SER A 72 -23.02 27.25 11.21
CA SER A 72 -24.39 27.67 10.95
C SER A 72 -25.45 26.71 11.53
N VAL A 73 -25.02 25.56 12.05
CA VAL A 73 -25.86 24.54 12.65
C VAL A 73 -25.85 24.71 14.18
N ILE A 74 -27.03 24.67 14.81
CA ILE A 74 -27.20 24.72 16.27
C ILE A 74 -27.09 23.31 16.85
N ASN A 75 -27.90 22.39 16.32
CA ASN A 75 -27.97 21.00 16.73
C ASN A 75 -27.80 20.11 15.50
N PRO A 76 -26.94 19.07 15.54
CA PRO A 76 -26.85 18.11 14.44
C PRO A 76 -28.22 17.53 14.12
N ALA A 77 -28.53 17.39 12.84
CA ALA A 77 -29.83 16.90 12.39
C ALA A 77 -29.75 16.28 10.99
N ILE A 78 -30.68 15.39 10.72
CA ILE A 78 -30.93 14.84 9.39
C ILE A 78 -32.32 15.34 8.95
N ALA A 79 -32.39 15.88 7.75
CA ALA A 79 -33.66 16.12 7.07
C ALA A 79 -33.88 15.08 5.98
N PHE A 80 -35.06 14.46 5.99
CA PHE A 80 -35.47 13.49 4.99
C PHE A 80 -36.49 14.11 4.04
N GLY A 81 -36.30 13.90 2.75
CA GLY A 81 -37.19 14.33 1.70
C GLY A 81 -37.44 13.21 0.70
N ARG A 82 -38.68 13.08 0.21
CA ARG A 82 -39.04 12.11 -0.84
C ARG A 82 -39.61 12.79 -2.08
N SER A 83 -39.09 12.45 -3.26
CA SER A 83 -39.65 12.81 -4.57
C SER A 83 -40.17 11.56 -5.29
N LYS A 84 -41.48 11.52 -5.58
CA LYS A 84 -42.09 10.40 -6.33
C LYS A 84 -41.64 10.40 -7.80
N ASP A 85 -41.50 11.58 -8.39
CA ASP A 85 -41.11 11.75 -9.79
C ASP A 85 -39.59 11.62 -10.00
N GLY A 86 -38.80 11.65 -8.93
CA GLY A 86 -37.35 11.73 -8.98
C GLY A 86 -36.84 13.16 -9.18
N VAL A 87 -35.59 13.39 -8.78
CA VAL A 87 -34.87 14.66 -8.92
C VAL A 87 -33.63 14.38 -9.73
N ASP A 88 -33.35 15.19 -10.75
CA ASP A 88 -32.04 15.14 -11.40
C ASP A 88 -31.01 15.73 -10.44
N TYR A 89 -30.28 14.84 -9.76
CA TYR A 89 -29.29 15.20 -8.75
C TYR A 89 -27.86 15.03 -9.28
N GLU A 90 -27.69 14.74 -10.57
CA GLU A 90 -26.40 14.37 -11.16
C GLU A 90 -25.80 13.15 -10.43
N SER A 91 -26.61 12.12 -10.20
CA SER A 91 -26.20 10.92 -9.47
C SER A 91 -25.09 10.15 -10.19
N LEU A 92 -24.24 9.45 -9.45
CA LEU A 92 -23.11 8.67 -9.99
C LEU A 92 -23.51 7.59 -11.01
N ASP A 93 -24.72 7.06 -10.91
CA ASP A 93 -25.30 6.06 -11.81
C ASP A 93 -26.16 6.67 -12.93
N GLY A 94 -26.30 7.99 -12.96
CA GLY A 94 -27.16 8.74 -13.89
C GLY A 94 -28.65 8.58 -13.64
N GLN A 95 -29.09 7.96 -12.53
CA GLN A 95 -30.50 7.80 -12.19
C GLN A 95 -31.01 8.97 -11.33
N PRO A 96 -32.31 9.34 -11.45
CA PRO A 96 -32.92 10.35 -10.58
C PRO A 96 -32.90 9.94 -9.11
N ALA A 97 -32.65 10.90 -8.21
CA ALA A 97 -32.75 10.69 -6.77
C ALA A 97 -34.20 10.83 -6.32
N HIS A 98 -34.74 9.82 -5.63
CA HIS A 98 -36.08 9.82 -5.06
C HIS A 98 -36.07 10.06 -3.55
N LEU A 99 -34.99 9.68 -2.86
CA LEU A 99 -34.82 9.84 -1.42
C LEU A 99 -33.65 10.78 -1.16
N VAL A 100 -33.90 11.89 -0.46
CA VAL A 100 -32.90 12.91 -0.14
C VAL A 100 -32.72 12.95 1.38
N PHE A 101 -31.49 12.72 1.84
CA PHE A 101 -31.14 12.79 3.25
C PHE A 101 -30.10 13.87 3.48
N MET A 102 -30.54 15.06 3.85
CA MET A 102 -29.66 16.19 4.12
C MET A 102 -29.10 16.14 5.54
N ILE A 103 -27.79 16.13 5.70
CA ILE A 103 -27.14 16.06 7.02
C ILE A 103 -26.52 17.41 7.40
N ALA A 104 -27.02 18.00 8.49
CA ALA A 104 -26.49 19.21 9.11
C ALA A 104 -25.60 18.84 10.31
N ALA A 105 -24.32 19.21 10.25
CA ALA A 105 -23.37 19.00 11.35
C ALA A 105 -22.75 20.29 11.87
N THR A 106 -22.56 20.37 13.19
CA THR A 106 -21.91 21.51 13.84
C THR A 106 -20.39 21.47 13.68
N GLU A 107 -19.77 22.64 13.62
CA GLU A 107 -18.32 22.78 13.72
C GLU A 107 -17.86 22.31 15.11
N GLY A 108 -16.89 21.39 15.17
CA GLY A 108 -16.46 20.76 16.43
C GLY A 108 -17.22 19.51 16.87
N ALA A 109 -18.31 19.09 16.21
CA ALA A 109 -18.81 17.73 16.39
C ALA A 109 -17.73 16.71 16.02
N ASN A 110 -17.52 15.70 16.88
CA ASN A 110 -16.68 14.53 16.66
C ASN A 110 -17.15 13.78 15.38
N ASN A 111 -16.59 12.59 15.10
CA ASN A 111 -16.98 11.73 13.98
C ASN A 111 -18.48 11.35 13.94
N THR A 112 -19.32 11.83 14.86
CA THR A 112 -20.77 11.65 14.93
C THR A 112 -21.50 11.89 13.60
N HIS A 113 -21.11 12.90 12.81
CA HIS A 113 -21.65 13.10 11.47
C HIS A 113 -21.27 11.96 10.51
N LEU A 114 -20.02 11.49 10.58
CA LEU A 114 -19.53 10.38 9.75
C LEU A 114 -20.14 9.04 10.18
N GLU A 115 -20.40 8.86 11.48
CA GLU A 115 -21.12 7.69 12.02
C GLU A 115 -22.58 7.69 11.57
N ALA A 116 -23.27 8.83 11.65
CA ALA A 116 -24.63 8.99 11.15
C ALA A 116 -24.70 8.77 9.63
N LEU A 117 -23.75 9.34 8.87
CA LEU A 117 -23.64 9.12 7.43
C LEU A 117 -23.37 7.66 7.10
N SER A 118 -22.48 6.98 7.84
CA SER A 118 -22.17 5.57 7.65
C SER A 118 -23.37 4.68 7.94
N ARG A 119 -24.03 4.84 9.10
CA ARG A 119 -25.22 4.07 9.45
C ARG A 119 -26.35 4.29 8.45
N LEU A 120 -26.63 5.56 8.13
CA LEU A 120 -27.68 5.90 7.18
C LEU A 120 -27.38 5.32 5.79
N SER A 121 -26.13 5.42 5.34
CA SER A 121 -25.72 4.85 4.05
C SER A 121 -25.86 3.32 4.04
N THR A 122 -25.47 2.63 5.13
CA THR A 122 -25.68 1.18 5.28
C THR A 122 -27.16 0.81 5.22
N LEU A 123 -28.01 1.50 5.99
CA LEU A 123 -29.46 1.26 5.99
C LEU A 123 -30.06 1.46 4.60
N LEU A 124 -29.64 2.51 3.89
CA LEU A 124 -30.14 2.84 2.56
C LEU A 124 -29.61 1.93 1.43
N MET A 125 -28.57 1.12 1.65
CA MET A 125 -28.15 0.11 0.68
C MET A 125 -29.16 -1.04 0.53
N ARG A 126 -29.99 -1.30 1.55
CA ARG A 126 -31.00 -2.36 1.50
C ARG A 126 -32.19 -1.93 0.65
N GLU A 127 -32.43 -2.62 -0.47
CA GLU A 127 -33.49 -2.28 -1.43
C GLU A 127 -34.88 -2.32 -0.77
N GLU A 128 -35.10 -3.26 0.14
CA GLU A 128 -36.34 -3.39 0.91
C GLU A 128 -36.66 -2.09 1.67
N ILE A 129 -35.66 -1.52 2.35
CA ILE A 129 -35.84 -0.31 3.15
C ILE A 129 -36.10 0.89 2.23
N ARG A 130 -35.40 1.00 1.10
CA ARG A 130 -35.68 2.05 0.10
C ARG A 130 -37.12 1.99 -0.38
N LYS A 131 -37.64 0.79 -0.68
CA LYS A 131 -39.04 0.60 -1.10
C LYS A 131 -40.02 1.01 -0.02
N GLN A 132 -39.80 0.56 1.23
CA GLN A 132 -40.64 0.95 2.36
C GLN A 132 -40.66 2.48 2.56
N LEU A 133 -39.50 3.15 2.48
CA LEU A 133 -39.41 4.62 2.58
C LEU A 133 -40.10 5.33 1.40
N LEU A 134 -40.06 4.75 0.20
CA LEU A 134 -40.75 5.29 -0.97
C LEU A 134 -42.27 5.15 -0.86
N GLU A 135 -42.77 4.09 -0.23
CA GLU A 135 -44.20 3.79 -0.09
C GLU A 135 -44.84 4.42 1.16
N ALA A 136 -44.05 4.78 2.17
CA ALA A 136 -44.52 5.30 3.45
C ALA A 136 -45.49 6.51 3.32
N GLU A 137 -46.65 6.42 3.96
CA GLU A 137 -47.72 7.42 3.80
C GLU A 137 -47.67 8.57 4.83
N SER A 138 -46.84 8.46 5.87
CA SER A 138 -46.75 9.44 6.96
C SER A 138 -45.32 9.63 7.50
N GLU A 139 -45.06 10.74 8.20
CA GLU A 139 -43.76 10.97 8.87
C GLU A 139 -43.51 9.94 9.98
N ASP A 140 -44.57 9.50 10.65
CA ASP A 140 -44.53 8.40 11.63
C ASP A 140 -44.02 7.10 11.01
N ALA A 141 -44.57 6.71 9.86
CA ALA A 141 -44.15 5.51 9.15
C ALA A 141 -42.65 5.56 8.77
N ILE A 142 -42.15 6.71 8.33
CA ILE A 142 -40.72 6.91 8.03
C ILE A 142 -39.86 6.66 9.28
N ILE A 143 -40.25 7.24 10.42
CA ILE A 143 -39.51 7.08 11.68
C ILE A 143 -39.55 5.63 12.14
N ASP A 144 -40.69 4.95 12.03
CA ASP A 144 -40.85 3.56 12.44
C ASP A 144 -40.02 2.61 11.56
N ILE A 145 -40.02 2.80 10.25
CA ILE A 145 -39.18 2.04 9.30
C ILE A 145 -37.71 2.18 9.69
N ILE A 146 -37.24 3.41 9.95
CA ILE A 146 -35.84 3.65 10.33
C ILE A 146 -35.55 3.04 11.70
N ASN A 147 -36.43 3.20 12.69
CA ASN A 147 -36.25 2.62 14.03
C ASN A 147 -36.23 1.09 14.03
N GLN A 148 -37.04 0.45 13.20
CA GLN A 148 -37.10 -1.00 13.10
C GLN A 148 -35.76 -1.55 12.60
N HIS A 149 -35.18 -0.92 11.57
CA HIS A 149 -33.96 -1.40 10.93
C HIS A 149 -32.67 -0.81 11.52
N ASP A 150 -32.76 0.16 12.44
CA ASP A 150 -31.65 0.71 13.22
C ASP A 150 -31.50 -0.03 14.59
N LYS A 151 -32.36 -1.02 14.89
CA LYS A 151 -32.28 -1.91 16.06
C LYS A 151 -31.55 -3.23 15.80
N ASP A 152 -31.55 -3.71 14.55
CA ASP A 152 -31.03 -5.04 14.21
C ASP A 152 -29.51 -5.19 14.41
N ASP A 153 -28.75 -4.09 14.48
CA ASP A 153 -27.30 -4.14 14.66
C ASP A 153 -26.84 -4.37 16.11
N ASP A 154 -27.65 -4.04 17.12
CA ASP A 154 -27.26 -4.12 18.54
C ASP A 154 -27.87 -5.37 19.26
N GLU A 155 -29.02 -5.90 18.79
CA GLU A 155 -29.70 -7.07 19.40
C GLU A 155 -29.36 -8.42 18.70
N GLU A 156 -29.05 -8.44 17.40
CA GLU A 156 -28.53 -9.65 16.72
C GLU A 156 -27.12 -10.02 17.22
N GLU A 157 -26.36 -9.08 17.80
CA GLU A 157 -25.00 -9.30 18.34
C GLU A 157 -24.96 -10.10 19.65
N GLU A 158 -26.03 -10.09 20.47
CA GLU A 158 -26.07 -10.82 21.75
C GLU A 158 -26.67 -12.25 21.61
N GLU A 159 -27.54 -12.50 20.63
CA GLU A 159 -28.17 -13.82 20.43
C GLU A 159 -27.26 -14.83 19.70
N GLU A 160 -26.35 -14.39 18.82
CA GLU A 160 -25.40 -15.27 18.11
C GLU A 160 -24.31 -15.88 19.03
N GLU A 161 -24.04 -15.31 20.21
CA GLU A 161 -23.05 -15.86 21.15
C GLU A 161 -23.58 -17.06 21.99
N ALA A 162 -24.90 -17.29 22.04
CA ALA A 162 -25.51 -18.18 23.03
C ALA A 162 -26.15 -19.48 22.50
N ALA A 163 -26.28 -19.68 21.19
CA ALA A 163 -26.95 -20.87 20.63
C ALA A 163 -25.97 -21.88 20.03
N PRO A 164 -25.89 -23.13 20.52
CA PRO A 164 -25.19 -24.20 19.81
C PRO A 164 -26.09 -24.72 18.68
N ALA A 165 -25.65 -24.57 17.42
CA ALA A 165 -26.37 -24.99 16.22
C ALA A 165 -25.72 -26.20 15.52
N PRO A 166 -26.47 -26.94 14.68
CA PRO A 166 -26.19 -28.33 14.32
C PRO A 166 -25.08 -28.50 13.28
N ALA A 167 -24.35 -29.62 13.39
CA ALA A 167 -23.29 -30.01 12.46
C ALA A 167 -23.83 -30.34 11.07
N GLY A 168 -23.46 -29.54 10.05
CA GLY A 168 -23.69 -29.92 8.65
C GLY A 168 -23.65 -28.79 7.63
N LYS A 169 -22.43 -28.30 7.31
CA LYS A 169 -21.94 -27.46 6.19
C LYS A 169 -21.11 -26.31 6.77
N GLY A 170 -19.79 -26.32 6.51
CA GLY A 170 -18.82 -25.45 7.18
C GLY A 170 -19.09 -23.94 7.02
N LYS A 171 -18.78 -23.19 8.06
CA LYS A 171 -18.96 -21.73 8.18
C LYS A 171 -17.99 -20.97 7.27
N ILE A 172 -18.51 -20.14 6.37
CA ILE A 172 -17.65 -19.28 5.51
C ILE A 172 -17.11 -18.14 6.35
N LEU A 173 -15.85 -17.75 6.11
CA LEU A 173 -15.28 -16.58 6.76
C LEU A 173 -15.05 -15.47 5.75
N ALA A 174 -15.11 -14.23 6.19
CA ALA A 174 -14.70 -13.09 5.40
C ALA A 174 -13.87 -12.07 6.19
N VAL A 175 -13.06 -11.31 5.46
CA VAL A 175 -12.32 -10.15 5.97
C VAL A 175 -12.59 -8.98 5.06
N THR A 176 -13.02 -7.85 5.62
CA THR A 176 -13.22 -6.61 4.86
C THR A 176 -12.26 -5.53 5.32
N ALA A 177 -11.72 -4.75 4.38
CA ALA A 177 -10.80 -3.67 4.71
C ALA A 177 -10.69 -2.61 3.61
N CYS A 178 -10.86 -1.33 3.93
CA CYS A 178 -10.59 -0.23 3.01
C CYS A 178 -9.59 0.78 3.61
N PRO A 179 -8.81 1.53 2.81
CA PRO A 179 -7.76 2.43 3.31
C PRO A 179 -8.22 3.42 4.39
N THR A 180 -9.45 3.93 4.27
CA THR A 180 -10.04 4.84 5.24
C THR A 180 -10.65 4.11 6.44
N GLY A 181 -11.04 2.84 6.29
CA GLY A 181 -11.66 2.03 7.34
C GLY A 181 -13.02 2.56 7.82
N ILE A 182 -13.72 3.32 6.97
CA ILE A 182 -15.04 3.90 7.27
C ILE A 182 -16.07 3.14 6.41
N ALA A 183 -16.70 3.77 5.42
CA ALA A 183 -17.87 3.22 4.74
C ALA A 183 -17.63 1.85 4.07
N HIS A 184 -16.72 1.76 3.11
CA HIS A 184 -16.59 0.54 2.30
C HIS A 184 -16.21 -0.72 3.10
N THR A 185 -15.55 -0.59 4.26
CA THR A 185 -15.22 -1.76 5.10
C THR A 185 -16.48 -2.38 5.70
N PHE A 186 -17.36 -1.55 6.26
CA PHE A 186 -18.60 -2.00 6.88
C PHE A 186 -19.63 -2.38 5.82
N MET A 187 -19.77 -1.57 4.75
CA MET A 187 -20.68 -1.89 3.64
C MET A 187 -20.41 -3.25 3.01
N ALA A 188 -19.13 -3.60 2.81
CA ALA A 188 -18.76 -4.91 2.28
C ALA A 188 -19.09 -6.05 3.26
N ALA A 189 -18.98 -5.80 4.56
CA ALA A 189 -19.29 -6.79 5.58
C ALA A 189 -20.79 -7.05 5.67
N ASP A 190 -21.59 -5.97 5.67
CA ASP A 190 -23.04 -6.04 5.73
C ASP A 190 -23.60 -6.71 4.48
N ALA A 191 -23.13 -6.33 3.29
CA ALA A 191 -23.55 -6.95 2.03
C ALA A 191 -23.24 -8.46 1.97
N LEU A 192 -22.10 -8.89 2.53
CA LEU A 192 -21.75 -10.31 2.63
C LEU A 192 -22.62 -11.05 3.65
N LYS A 193 -22.89 -10.46 4.83
CA LYS A 193 -23.76 -11.05 5.86
C LYS A 193 -25.20 -11.20 5.36
N GLU A 194 -25.77 -10.13 4.81
CA GLU A 194 -27.14 -10.09 4.30
C GLU A 194 -27.33 -11.14 3.20
N LYS A 195 -26.40 -11.19 2.24
CA LYS A 195 -26.49 -12.17 1.15
C LYS A 195 -26.28 -13.61 1.62
N ALA A 196 -25.45 -13.83 2.63
CA ALA A 196 -25.30 -15.16 3.22
C ALA A 196 -26.58 -15.62 3.94
N LYS A 197 -27.26 -14.71 4.67
CA LYS A 197 -28.57 -14.95 5.28
C LYS A 197 -29.62 -15.34 4.24
N GLU A 198 -29.69 -14.61 3.12
CA GLU A 198 -30.58 -14.96 1.99
C GLU A 198 -30.29 -16.33 1.38
N LEU A 199 -29.02 -16.71 1.26
CA LEU A 199 -28.59 -17.99 0.69
C LEU A 199 -28.64 -19.15 1.71
N GLY A 200 -28.98 -18.88 2.97
CA GLY A 200 -28.98 -19.89 4.05
C GLY A 200 -27.58 -20.39 4.40
N VAL A 201 -26.57 -19.53 4.33
CA VAL A 201 -25.15 -19.83 4.57
C VAL A 201 -24.68 -19.12 5.83
N ASP A 202 -24.02 -19.86 6.73
CA ASP A 202 -23.38 -19.26 7.91
C ASP A 202 -22.07 -18.56 7.50
N ILE A 203 -21.96 -17.27 7.80
CA ILE A 203 -20.78 -16.45 7.53
C ILE A 203 -20.36 -15.66 8.77
N LYS A 204 -19.05 -15.57 9.02
CA LYS A 204 -18.48 -14.60 9.98
C LYS A 204 -17.54 -13.64 9.27
N VAL A 205 -17.73 -12.34 9.51
CA VAL A 205 -16.96 -11.29 8.84
C VAL A 205 -16.13 -10.50 9.85
N GLU A 206 -14.80 -10.51 9.69
CA GLU A 206 -13.89 -9.62 10.40
C GLU A 206 -13.77 -8.29 9.68
N THR A 207 -13.99 -7.19 10.40
CA THR A 207 -13.89 -5.83 9.86
C THR A 207 -12.60 -5.17 10.30
N ASN A 208 -11.80 -4.69 9.34
CA ASN A 208 -10.58 -3.94 9.60
C ASN A 208 -10.83 -2.43 9.41
N GLY A 209 -11.61 -1.85 10.32
CA GLY A 209 -12.03 -0.45 10.29
C GLY A 209 -10.99 0.56 10.80
N SER A 210 -11.36 1.84 10.78
CA SER A 210 -10.58 2.97 11.32
C SER A 210 -10.45 2.89 12.84
N SER A 211 -11.43 2.30 13.52
CA SER A 211 -11.45 2.03 14.95
C SER A 211 -10.67 0.76 15.35
N GLY A 212 -9.99 0.11 14.40
CA GLY A 212 -9.27 -1.15 14.62
C GLY A 212 -10.01 -2.37 14.08
N ILE A 213 -9.54 -3.57 14.47
CA ILE A 213 -10.10 -4.86 14.05
C ILE A 213 -11.25 -5.24 14.96
N LYS A 214 -12.45 -5.50 14.41
CA LYS A 214 -13.59 -6.08 15.14
C LYS A 214 -13.93 -7.48 14.62
N HIS A 215 -14.54 -8.29 15.48
CA HIS A 215 -14.92 -9.68 15.19
C HIS A 215 -13.77 -10.53 14.63
N LYS A 216 -12.58 -10.38 15.21
CA LYS A 216 -11.36 -11.03 14.74
C LYS A 216 -11.56 -12.55 14.60
N LEU A 217 -11.22 -13.09 13.44
CA LEU A 217 -11.29 -14.53 13.17
C LEU A 217 -10.31 -15.30 14.06
N THR A 218 -10.79 -16.33 14.73
CA THR A 218 -9.98 -17.22 15.57
C THR A 218 -9.28 -18.29 14.73
N ALA A 219 -8.22 -18.89 15.28
CA ALA A 219 -7.49 -19.96 14.58
C ALA A 219 -8.37 -21.19 14.29
N GLN A 220 -9.24 -21.54 15.24
CA GLN A 220 -10.18 -22.67 15.09
C GLN A 220 -11.19 -22.41 13.98
N GLU A 221 -11.79 -21.22 13.94
CA GLU A 221 -12.73 -20.85 12.87
C GLU A 221 -12.06 -20.92 11.50
N ILE A 222 -10.83 -20.41 11.38
CA ILE A 222 -10.05 -20.46 10.14
C ILE A 222 -9.76 -21.91 9.74
N GLU A 223 -9.51 -22.79 10.71
CA GLU A 223 -9.28 -24.21 10.47
C GLU A 223 -10.53 -24.92 9.94
N ASP A 224 -11.69 -24.60 10.49
CA ASP A 224 -12.96 -25.26 10.14
C ASP A 224 -13.63 -24.65 8.88
N ALA A 225 -13.16 -23.49 8.42
CA ALA A 225 -13.72 -22.79 7.28
C ALA A 225 -13.43 -23.50 5.93
N PRO A 226 -14.45 -23.75 5.08
CA PRO A 226 -14.26 -24.36 3.77
C PRO A 226 -13.57 -23.42 2.77
N ALA A 227 -13.82 -22.12 2.89
CA ALA A 227 -13.18 -21.05 2.13
C ALA A 227 -13.30 -19.71 2.86
N ILE A 228 -12.45 -18.76 2.49
CA ILE A 228 -12.32 -17.44 3.13
C ILE A 228 -12.37 -16.36 2.06
N ILE A 229 -13.25 -15.37 2.21
CA ILE A 229 -13.36 -14.21 1.33
C ILE A 229 -12.54 -13.07 1.91
N VAL A 230 -11.56 -12.54 1.19
CA VAL A 230 -10.82 -11.35 1.59
C VAL A 230 -11.16 -10.22 0.63
N ALA A 231 -12.09 -9.36 1.03
CA ALA A 231 -12.52 -8.18 0.31
C ALA A 231 -11.77 -6.94 0.85
N ALA A 232 -10.56 -6.69 0.35
CA ALA A 232 -9.65 -5.72 0.96
C ALA A 232 -8.89 -4.86 -0.06
N ASP A 233 -8.91 -3.54 0.16
CA ASP A 233 -8.13 -2.51 -0.55
C ASP A 233 -6.97 -1.97 0.30
N LYS A 234 -6.74 -2.54 1.50
CA LYS A 234 -5.58 -2.25 2.36
C LYS A 234 -4.95 -3.55 2.85
N GLN A 235 -3.76 -3.43 3.45
CA GLN A 235 -3.06 -4.58 4.02
C GLN A 235 -3.86 -5.22 5.16
N VAL A 236 -4.07 -6.54 5.07
CA VAL A 236 -4.72 -7.38 6.08
C VAL A 236 -3.79 -8.54 6.47
N GLU A 237 -4.02 -9.14 7.63
CA GLU A 237 -3.23 -10.27 8.14
C GLU A 237 -3.55 -11.55 7.36
N MET A 238 -2.83 -11.80 6.25
CA MET A 238 -3.11 -12.92 5.34
C MET A 238 -2.46 -14.25 5.74
N GLU A 239 -1.34 -14.21 6.46
CA GLU A 239 -0.55 -15.42 6.78
C GLU A 239 -1.33 -16.46 7.58
N ARG A 240 -2.27 -16.02 8.42
CA ARG A 240 -3.16 -16.91 9.17
C ARG A 240 -4.08 -17.77 8.28
N PHE A 241 -4.25 -17.41 7.01
CA PHE A 241 -5.05 -18.17 6.04
C PHE A 241 -4.23 -19.14 5.18
N LYS A 242 -2.95 -19.36 5.52
CA LYS A 242 -2.08 -20.28 4.80
C LYS A 242 -2.67 -21.70 4.77
N GLY A 243 -2.71 -22.29 3.57
CA GLY A 243 -3.30 -23.60 3.31
C GLY A 243 -4.82 -23.60 3.19
N LYS A 244 -5.48 -22.45 3.32
CA LYS A 244 -6.93 -22.30 3.13
C LYS A 244 -7.24 -21.80 1.72
N ARG A 245 -8.46 -22.09 1.25
CA ARG A 245 -8.98 -21.53 0.00
C ARG A 245 -9.36 -20.08 0.26
N VAL A 246 -8.69 -19.14 -0.41
CA VAL A 246 -8.88 -17.72 -0.16
C VAL A 246 -9.23 -16.98 -1.45
N LEU A 247 -10.40 -16.36 -1.46
CA LEU A 247 -10.87 -15.51 -2.55
C LEU A 247 -10.50 -14.05 -2.23
N GLN A 248 -9.44 -13.54 -2.86
CA GLN A 248 -9.00 -12.15 -2.69
C GLN A 248 -9.60 -11.25 -3.76
N VAL A 249 -10.31 -10.21 -3.32
CA VAL A 249 -10.97 -9.24 -4.19
C VAL A 249 -10.87 -7.83 -3.59
N PRO A 250 -11.04 -6.77 -4.41
CA PRO A 250 -11.21 -5.42 -3.90
C PRO A 250 -12.39 -5.33 -2.92
N VAL A 251 -12.32 -4.42 -1.94
CA VAL A 251 -13.41 -4.26 -0.94
C VAL A 251 -14.76 -3.95 -1.61
N THR A 252 -14.74 -3.24 -2.73
CA THR A 252 -15.92 -2.90 -3.53
C THR A 252 -16.61 -4.10 -4.16
N ALA A 253 -15.88 -5.20 -4.41
CA ALA A 253 -16.47 -6.44 -4.89
C ALA A 253 -17.34 -7.11 -3.81
N GLY A 254 -16.95 -7.00 -2.53
CA GLY A 254 -17.75 -7.44 -1.39
C GLY A 254 -19.10 -6.71 -1.30
N ILE A 255 -19.16 -5.46 -1.78
CA ILE A 255 -20.38 -4.66 -1.83
C ILE A 255 -21.24 -5.02 -3.05
N ARG A 256 -20.64 -5.04 -4.24
CA ARG A 256 -21.39 -5.12 -5.51
C ARG A 256 -21.76 -6.54 -5.92
N ARG A 257 -20.98 -7.53 -5.52
CA ARG A 257 -21.12 -8.92 -5.99
C ARG A 257 -21.03 -9.95 -4.84
N PRO A 258 -21.70 -9.74 -3.69
CA PRO A 258 -21.58 -10.63 -2.52
C PRO A 258 -22.04 -12.06 -2.84
N GLN A 259 -23.09 -12.23 -3.65
CA GLN A 259 -23.62 -13.55 -4.03
C GLN A 259 -22.58 -14.38 -4.79
N GLU A 260 -21.94 -13.80 -5.80
CA GLU A 260 -20.89 -14.45 -6.58
C GLU A 260 -19.74 -14.93 -5.67
N LEU A 261 -19.34 -14.09 -4.71
CA LEU A 261 -18.23 -14.40 -3.80
C LEU A 261 -18.60 -15.54 -2.83
N ILE A 262 -19.82 -15.52 -2.29
CA ILE A 262 -20.32 -16.56 -1.38
C ILE A 262 -20.46 -17.89 -2.12
N GLU A 263 -21.06 -17.89 -3.33
CA GLU A 263 -21.20 -19.10 -4.14
C GLU A 263 -19.84 -19.68 -4.52
N LYS A 264 -18.86 -18.86 -4.92
CA LYS A 264 -17.48 -19.32 -5.17
C LYS A 264 -16.84 -19.91 -3.92
N ALA A 265 -17.01 -19.27 -2.77
CA ALA A 265 -16.51 -19.76 -1.49
C ALA A 265 -17.16 -21.10 -1.10
N MET A 266 -18.48 -21.25 -1.25
CA MET A 266 -19.21 -22.50 -1.00
C MET A 266 -18.76 -23.63 -1.92
N ASN A 267 -18.59 -23.33 -3.20
CA ASN A 267 -18.14 -24.29 -4.22
C ASN A 267 -16.64 -24.59 -4.11
N GLN A 268 -15.94 -23.98 -3.14
CA GLN A 268 -14.50 -24.10 -2.97
C GLN A 268 -13.72 -23.67 -4.22
N ASP A 269 -14.32 -22.80 -5.04
CA ASP A 269 -13.76 -22.21 -6.25
C ASP A 269 -12.91 -20.99 -5.89
N ALA A 270 -11.86 -21.25 -5.11
CA ALA A 270 -10.86 -20.27 -4.72
C ALA A 270 -9.49 -20.95 -4.61
N PRO A 271 -8.41 -20.24 -5.01
CA PRO A 271 -7.06 -20.79 -4.93
C PRO A 271 -6.66 -21.06 -3.48
N ILE A 272 -5.86 -22.11 -3.27
CA ILE A 272 -5.25 -22.36 -1.96
C ILE A 272 -4.19 -21.30 -1.73
N TYR A 273 -4.35 -20.50 -0.69
CA TYR A 273 -3.39 -19.50 -0.31
C TYR A 273 -2.14 -20.17 0.25
N GLN A 274 -1.04 -20.16 -0.51
CA GLN A 274 0.20 -20.85 -0.14
C GLN A 274 1.01 -20.10 0.94
N GLY A 275 0.60 -18.88 1.30
CA GLY A 275 1.36 -17.99 2.16
C GLY A 275 2.60 -17.49 1.42
N ASN A 276 2.51 -16.29 0.86
CA ASN A 276 3.67 -15.58 0.34
C ASN A 276 4.04 -14.50 1.34
N GLY A 277 5.29 -14.55 1.80
CA GLY A 277 5.88 -13.47 2.58
C GLY A 277 5.77 -12.14 1.83
N GLY A 278 4.72 -11.37 2.14
CA GLY A 278 4.53 -9.96 1.81
C GLY A 278 4.30 -9.61 0.33
N GLY A 279 3.04 -9.68 -0.12
CA GLY A 279 2.35 -8.64 -0.92
C GLY A 279 2.87 -8.21 -2.30
N SER A 280 2.22 -8.74 -3.35
CA SER A 280 1.73 -8.07 -4.59
C SER A 280 2.04 -8.89 -5.84
N SER A 281 1.01 -9.51 -6.43
CA SER A 281 0.78 -9.55 -7.88
C SER A 281 -0.64 -10.06 -8.13
N ALA A 282 -1.42 -9.24 -8.83
CA ALA A 282 -2.62 -9.69 -9.50
C ALA A 282 -2.23 -10.79 -10.50
N SER A 283 -3.04 -11.86 -10.53
CA SER A 283 -3.14 -12.92 -11.56
C SER A 283 -1.86 -13.37 -12.26
N ASN A 284 -1.42 -14.59 -11.97
CA ASN A 284 -1.34 -15.67 -12.96
C ASN A 284 -1.09 -17.02 -12.27
N GLU A 285 -1.83 -18.02 -12.74
CA GLU A 285 -1.59 -19.44 -12.49
C GLU A 285 -0.20 -19.85 -13.01
N GLU A 286 0.59 -20.58 -12.22
CA GLU A 286 0.96 -21.98 -12.51
C GLU A 286 1.85 -22.59 -11.42
N ASP A 287 1.73 -23.91 -11.38
CA ASP A 287 2.14 -24.91 -10.41
C ASP A 287 3.66 -25.15 -10.32
N GLY A 288 4.16 -25.71 -9.21
CA GLY A 288 5.54 -26.23 -9.16
C GLY A 288 6.33 -26.09 -7.85
N THR A 289 6.01 -26.95 -6.88
CA THR A 289 6.90 -27.60 -5.90
C THR A 289 8.14 -26.89 -5.29
N SER A 290 8.16 -26.96 -3.95
CA SER A 290 9.31 -27.09 -3.03
C SER A 290 9.85 -25.84 -2.33
N GLY A 291 9.83 -25.89 -0.98
CA GLY A 291 10.57 -24.96 -0.13
C GLY A 291 9.89 -24.60 1.19
N LYS A 292 9.81 -25.54 2.14
CA LYS A 292 9.50 -25.23 3.55
C LYS A 292 10.51 -24.19 4.09
N SER A 293 10.04 -23.08 4.66
CA SER A 293 10.76 -22.40 5.74
C SER A 293 9.77 -21.75 6.71
N GLY A 294 9.99 -22.02 8.01
CA GLY A 294 9.06 -21.75 9.11
C GLY A 294 9.12 -20.32 9.63
N GLY A 295 8.03 -19.92 10.29
CA GLY A 295 7.93 -18.66 11.02
C GLY A 295 8.89 -18.63 12.20
N GLY A 296 9.85 -17.71 12.16
CA GLY A 296 10.75 -17.39 13.26
C GLY A 296 10.91 -15.88 13.37
N ILE A 297 11.50 -15.39 14.46
CA ILE A 297 11.78 -13.96 14.70
C ILE A 297 12.47 -13.28 13.49
N GLY A 298 13.26 -14.05 12.73
CA GLY A 298 13.88 -13.60 11.48
C GLY A 298 12.88 -13.23 10.37
N SER A 299 11.74 -13.93 10.24
CA SER A 299 10.72 -13.60 9.23
C SER A 299 9.96 -12.31 9.57
N ALA A 300 9.76 -12.01 10.86
CA ALA A 300 9.15 -10.77 11.33
C ALA A 300 10.07 -9.57 11.12
N PHE A 301 11.33 -9.65 11.55
CA PHE A 301 12.33 -8.61 11.31
C PHE A 301 12.47 -8.31 9.81
N TYR A 302 12.59 -9.37 9.00
CA TYR A 302 12.66 -9.27 7.55
C TYR A 302 11.43 -8.57 6.95
N LYS A 303 10.22 -8.94 7.37
CA LYS A 303 8.99 -8.30 6.90
C LYS A 303 9.01 -6.78 7.15
N HIS A 304 9.43 -6.35 8.33
CA HIS A 304 9.50 -4.93 8.66
C HIS A 304 10.56 -4.20 7.83
N LEU A 305 11.75 -4.78 7.73
CA LEU A 305 12.84 -4.26 6.90
C LEU A 305 12.39 -4.07 5.45
N MET A 306 11.75 -5.09 4.87
CA MET A 306 11.30 -5.06 3.48
C MET A 306 10.16 -4.07 3.25
N SER A 307 9.35 -3.78 4.27
CA SER A 307 8.36 -2.70 4.19
C SER A 307 9.05 -1.34 4.00
N GLY A 308 10.10 -1.06 4.77
CA GLY A 308 10.94 0.13 4.56
C GLY A 308 11.56 0.19 3.17
N VAL A 309 12.29 -0.88 2.80
CA VAL A 309 13.03 -0.95 1.53
C VAL A 309 12.09 -0.77 0.34
N SER A 310 10.95 -1.45 0.33
CA SER A 310 10.03 -1.39 -0.82
C SER A 310 9.40 0.00 -1.00
N ASN A 311 9.16 0.73 0.10
CA ASN A 311 8.59 2.07 0.04
C ASN A 311 9.62 3.18 -0.24
N MET A 312 10.92 2.96 0.03
CA MET A 312 11.96 3.93 -0.35
C MET A 312 12.38 3.80 -1.82
N LEU A 313 12.24 2.62 -2.43
CA LEU A 313 12.69 2.35 -3.81
C LEU A 313 12.14 3.35 -4.86
N PRO A 314 10.85 3.74 -4.85
CA PRO A 314 10.35 4.73 -5.80
C PRO A 314 11.09 6.09 -5.74
N PHE A 315 11.53 6.51 -4.56
CA PHE A 315 12.33 7.71 -4.37
C PHE A 315 13.74 7.55 -4.94
N VAL A 316 14.34 6.37 -4.75
CA VAL A 316 15.65 6.02 -5.29
C VAL A 316 15.62 6.01 -6.83
N VAL A 317 14.62 5.37 -7.42
CA VAL A 317 14.47 5.27 -8.88
C VAL A 317 14.20 6.65 -9.47
N GLY A 318 13.18 7.36 -8.97
CA GLY A 318 12.81 8.68 -9.46
C GLY A 318 13.92 9.71 -9.28
N GLY A 319 14.47 9.80 -8.07
CA GLY A 319 15.56 10.72 -7.75
C GLY A 319 16.85 10.39 -8.50
N GLY A 320 17.23 9.11 -8.54
CA GLY A 320 18.42 8.63 -9.25
C GLY A 320 18.38 8.90 -10.75
N ILE A 321 17.22 8.70 -11.41
CA ILE A 321 17.06 8.99 -12.84
C ILE A 321 17.14 10.50 -13.11
N LEU A 322 16.53 11.35 -12.29
CA LEU A 322 16.63 12.80 -12.45
C LEU A 322 18.08 13.29 -12.29
N VAL A 323 18.80 12.75 -11.30
CA VAL A 323 20.24 12.99 -11.13
C VAL A 323 21.01 12.51 -12.36
N ALA A 324 20.71 11.32 -12.90
CA ALA A 324 21.35 10.81 -14.11
C ALA A 324 21.17 11.75 -15.31
N ILE A 325 19.94 12.24 -15.53
CA ILE A 325 19.62 13.16 -16.64
C ILE A 325 20.35 14.51 -16.45
N SER A 326 20.52 14.99 -15.21
CA SER A 326 21.24 16.24 -14.95
C SER A 326 22.65 16.24 -15.55
N PHE A 327 23.29 15.07 -15.63
CA PHE A 327 24.64 14.93 -16.14
C PHE A 327 24.76 14.99 -17.66
N PHE A 328 23.66 15.06 -18.42
CA PHE A 328 23.72 15.15 -19.89
C PHE A 328 24.40 16.43 -20.37
N TRP A 329 24.45 17.46 -19.53
CA TRP A 329 25.15 18.72 -19.79
C TRP A 329 26.60 18.74 -19.29
N GLY A 330 27.07 17.66 -18.64
CA GLY A 330 28.36 17.58 -17.97
C GLY A 330 28.21 17.12 -16.53
N ILE A 331 29.27 16.54 -15.94
CA ILE A 331 29.24 16.04 -14.55
C ILE A 331 29.01 17.18 -13.54
N ASN A 332 29.52 18.38 -13.86
CA ASN A 332 29.42 19.56 -13.02
C ASN A 332 28.32 20.55 -13.48
N SER A 333 27.41 20.13 -14.37
CA SER A 333 26.39 21.00 -14.96
C SER A 333 25.40 21.61 -13.96
N SER A 334 25.36 21.08 -12.74
CA SER A 334 24.57 21.62 -11.63
C SER A 334 25.29 22.68 -10.79
N ASN A 335 26.62 22.83 -10.97
CA ASN A 335 27.42 23.81 -10.24
C ASN A 335 27.39 25.18 -10.96
N PRO A 336 26.87 26.25 -10.33
CA PRO A 336 26.81 27.58 -10.92
C PRO A 336 28.18 28.16 -11.33
N ASP A 337 29.26 27.69 -10.70
CA ASP A 337 30.62 28.17 -10.95
C ASP A 337 31.35 27.40 -12.06
N ASP A 338 30.74 26.35 -12.61
CA ASP A 338 31.34 25.52 -13.67
C ASP A 338 30.94 26.01 -15.08
N PRO A 339 31.85 26.01 -16.07
CA PRO A 339 31.52 26.40 -17.45
C PRO A 339 30.40 25.57 -18.10
N THR A 340 30.14 24.35 -17.60
CA THR A 340 29.08 23.46 -18.07
C THR A 340 27.73 23.71 -17.40
N TYR A 341 27.62 24.75 -16.57
CA TYR A 341 26.41 25.05 -15.81
C TYR A 341 25.18 25.14 -16.70
N ASN A 342 24.12 24.47 -16.27
CA ASN A 342 22.82 24.52 -16.89
C ASN A 342 21.74 24.58 -15.81
N THR A 343 20.89 25.60 -15.87
CA THR A 343 19.83 25.83 -14.87
C THR A 343 18.84 24.67 -14.77
N PHE A 344 18.55 23.98 -15.89
CA PHE A 344 17.66 22.82 -15.89
C PHE A 344 18.35 21.61 -15.26
N ALA A 345 19.63 21.37 -15.56
CA ALA A 345 20.42 20.34 -14.89
C ALA A 345 20.51 20.57 -13.37
N ALA A 346 20.72 21.82 -12.95
CA ALA A 346 20.69 22.20 -11.53
C ALA A 346 19.32 21.91 -10.89
N ALA A 347 18.22 22.24 -11.57
CA ALA A 347 16.87 21.92 -11.09
C ALA A 347 16.64 20.40 -10.96
N LEU A 348 17.07 19.61 -11.95
CA LEU A 348 17.00 18.15 -11.90
C LEU A 348 17.81 17.57 -10.73
N LYS A 349 19.02 18.09 -10.50
CA LYS A 349 19.87 17.68 -9.38
C LYS A 349 19.26 18.06 -8.03
N PHE A 350 18.66 19.24 -7.92
CA PHE A 350 17.97 19.69 -6.71
C PHE A 350 16.73 18.83 -6.40
N ILE A 351 15.88 18.56 -7.39
CA ILE A 351 14.69 17.72 -7.21
C ILE A 351 15.10 16.29 -6.90
N GLY A 352 15.98 15.71 -7.71
CA GLY A 352 16.33 14.30 -7.63
C GLY A 352 17.31 13.98 -6.51
N GLY A 353 18.42 14.71 -6.43
CA GLY A 353 19.48 14.49 -5.45
C GLY A 353 19.09 15.03 -4.08
N ASP A 354 18.92 16.34 -3.98
CA ASP A 354 18.85 16.99 -2.66
C ASP A 354 17.53 16.69 -1.94
N ASN A 355 16.43 16.51 -2.69
CA ASN A 355 15.11 16.27 -2.12
C ASN A 355 14.69 14.80 -2.20
N ALA A 356 14.58 14.21 -3.40
CA ALA A 356 14.07 12.84 -3.53
C ALA A 356 15.01 11.80 -2.87
N LEU A 357 16.31 11.83 -3.17
CA LEU A 357 17.28 10.97 -2.50
C LEU A 357 17.51 11.37 -1.04
N GLY A 358 17.40 12.66 -0.68
CA GLY A 358 17.49 13.13 0.70
C GLY A 358 16.42 12.55 1.64
N LEU A 359 15.28 12.08 1.11
CA LEU A 359 14.20 11.51 1.91
C LEU A 359 14.30 9.99 2.12
N ILE A 360 15.21 9.28 1.46
CA ILE A 360 15.17 7.80 1.41
C ILE A 360 15.31 7.16 2.81
N VAL A 361 16.18 7.71 3.67
CA VAL A 361 16.42 7.21 5.02
C VAL A 361 15.22 7.48 5.94
N ALA A 362 14.58 8.64 5.77
CA ALA A 362 13.35 9.00 6.51
C ALA A 362 12.19 8.10 6.09
N VAL A 363 11.99 7.89 4.78
CA VAL A 363 10.95 7.01 4.23
C VAL A 363 11.16 5.56 4.69
N LEU A 364 12.39 5.04 4.57
CA LEU A 364 12.77 3.72 5.07
C LEU A 364 12.37 3.55 6.55
N ALA A 365 12.83 4.45 7.42
CA ALA A 365 12.58 4.40 8.86
C ALA A 365 11.08 4.52 9.19
N GLY A 366 10.39 5.43 8.51
CA GLY A 366 8.95 5.65 8.66
C GLY A 366 8.13 4.41 8.33
N PHE A 367 8.43 3.73 7.23
CA PHE A 367 7.70 2.52 6.83
C PHE A 367 8.08 1.28 7.66
N ILE A 368 9.34 1.16 8.12
CA ILE A 368 9.70 0.15 9.13
C ILE A 368 8.86 0.37 10.39
N ALA A 369 8.86 1.58 10.94
CA ALA A 369 8.11 1.91 12.15
C ALA A 369 6.59 1.71 11.97
N MET A 370 6.06 2.11 10.80
CA MET A 370 4.65 1.91 10.45
C MET A 370 4.32 0.41 10.36
N SER A 371 5.20 -0.41 9.80
CA SER A 371 4.95 -1.85 9.71
C SER A 371 4.93 -2.56 11.06
N ILE A 372 5.54 -1.98 12.09
CA ILE A 372 5.57 -2.50 13.47
C ILE A 372 4.39 -1.96 14.29
N ALA A 373 4.07 -0.66 14.14
CA ALA A 373 3.15 0.05 15.03
C ALA A 373 1.96 0.70 14.31
N ASP A 374 1.67 0.30 13.07
CA ASP A 374 0.68 0.89 12.18
C ASP A 374 0.94 2.38 11.92
N ARG A 375 -0.08 3.10 11.43
CA ARG A 375 -0.02 4.54 11.14
C ARG A 375 0.63 5.41 12.24
N PRO A 376 0.41 5.17 13.55
CA PRO A 376 1.08 5.94 14.61
C PRO A 376 2.61 5.83 14.64
N GLY A 377 3.19 4.74 14.12
CA GLY A 377 4.65 4.57 14.04
C GLY A 377 5.33 5.46 13.00
N PHE A 378 4.57 5.93 12.00
CA PHE A 378 5.14 6.57 10.81
C PHE A 378 5.90 7.86 11.10
N ALA A 379 5.28 8.82 11.81
CA ALA A 379 5.90 10.11 12.07
C ALA A 379 7.14 10.00 12.99
N PRO A 380 7.11 9.26 14.12
CA PRO A 380 8.31 8.97 14.91
C PRO A 380 9.45 8.34 14.10
N GLY A 381 9.12 7.36 13.24
CA GLY A 381 10.09 6.71 12.37
C GLY A 381 10.72 7.67 11.35
N MET A 382 9.90 8.46 10.64
CA MET A 382 10.41 9.43 9.67
C MET A 382 11.29 10.48 10.31
N VAL A 383 10.89 11.05 11.45
CA VAL A 383 11.70 12.05 12.17
C VAL A 383 13.01 11.44 12.64
N GLY A 384 12.97 10.24 13.23
CA GLY A 384 14.19 9.53 13.66
C GLY A 384 15.13 9.22 12.49
N GLY A 385 14.60 8.78 11.35
CA GLY A 385 15.38 8.53 10.14
C GLY A 385 16.01 9.79 9.56
N PHE A 386 15.25 10.89 9.51
CA PHE A 386 15.78 12.18 9.06
C PHE A 386 16.86 12.74 10.01
N MET A 387 16.72 12.52 11.32
CA MET A 387 17.75 12.83 12.30
C MET A 387 19.01 11.99 12.13
N ALA A 388 18.91 10.75 11.65
CA ALA A 388 20.07 9.91 11.36
C ALA A 388 20.88 10.44 10.18
N THR A 389 20.20 10.86 9.09
CA THR A 389 20.85 11.51 7.93
C THR A 389 21.59 12.78 8.35
N GLN A 390 20.94 13.67 9.12
CA GLN A 390 21.57 14.92 9.58
C GLN A 390 22.75 14.72 10.53
N ALA A 391 22.89 13.54 11.14
CA ALA A 391 23.94 13.23 12.09
C ALA A 391 25.06 12.36 11.52
N ASN A 392 25.12 12.16 10.20
CA ASN A 392 26.03 11.22 9.52
C ASN A 392 25.91 9.76 10.02
N ALA A 393 24.84 9.41 10.71
CA ALA A 393 24.52 8.02 11.04
C ALA A 393 23.93 7.28 9.81
N GLY A 394 23.46 8.05 8.82
CA GLY A 394 23.09 7.59 7.49
C GLY A 394 22.04 6.48 7.50
N PHE A 395 22.12 5.61 6.49
CA PHE A 395 21.23 4.48 6.31
C PHE A 395 21.12 3.56 7.55
N LEU A 396 22.24 3.25 8.21
CA LEU A 396 22.27 2.38 9.39
C LEU A 396 21.54 3.02 10.58
N GLY A 397 21.74 4.32 10.79
CA GLY A 397 20.98 5.07 11.79
C GLY A 397 19.48 5.10 11.47
N GLY A 398 19.10 5.20 10.20
CA GLY A 398 17.71 5.12 9.77
C GLY A 398 17.06 3.76 10.03
N LEU A 399 17.78 2.66 9.80
CA LEU A 399 17.31 1.32 10.17
C LEU A 399 17.02 1.23 11.67
N ILE A 400 17.98 1.67 12.51
CA ILE A 400 17.80 1.66 13.96
C ILE A 400 16.62 2.55 14.36
N ALA A 401 16.51 3.75 13.79
CA ALA A 401 15.42 4.68 14.04
C ALA A 401 14.05 4.07 13.75
N GLY A 402 13.89 3.36 12.62
CA GLY A 402 12.64 2.74 12.25
C GLY A 402 12.17 1.66 13.23
N PHE A 403 13.08 0.74 13.61
CA PHE A 403 12.75 -0.29 14.61
C PHE A 403 12.51 0.31 15.99
N LEU A 404 13.37 1.24 16.42
CA LEU A 404 13.24 1.94 17.69
C LEU A 404 11.90 2.67 17.81
N ALA A 405 11.55 3.48 16.81
CA ALA A 405 10.31 4.23 16.75
C ALA A 405 9.09 3.30 16.77
N GLY A 406 9.11 2.22 15.99
CA GLY A 406 8.04 1.23 15.96
C GLY A 406 7.79 0.63 17.35
N TYR A 407 8.83 0.14 18.01
CA TYR A 407 8.67 -0.46 19.34
C TYR A 407 8.37 0.54 20.45
N ILE A 408 8.87 1.79 20.37
CA ILE A 408 8.46 2.87 21.27
C ILE A 408 6.96 3.11 21.15
N VAL A 409 6.42 3.20 19.93
CA VAL A 409 4.98 3.42 19.74
C VAL A 409 4.16 2.21 20.19
N VAL A 410 4.64 0.98 20.01
CA VAL A 410 4.00 -0.21 20.61
C VAL A 410 3.98 -0.12 22.13
N LEU A 411 5.07 0.33 22.76
CA LEU A 411 5.13 0.53 24.21
C LEU A 411 4.14 1.63 24.65
N LEU A 412 4.04 2.73 23.92
CA LEU A 412 3.07 3.79 24.18
C LEU A 412 1.63 3.28 24.05
N LYS A 413 1.32 2.50 23.01
CA LYS A 413 0.00 1.86 22.85
C LYS A 413 -0.36 1.02 24.08
N LYS A 414 0.60 0.26 24.62
CA LYS A 414 0.42 -0.53 25.85
C LYS A 414 0.30 0.33 27.11
N ALA A 415 1.12 1.37 27.22
CA ALA A 415 1.15 2.26 28.38
C ALA A 415 -0.15 3.07 28.52
N PHE A 416 -0.80 3.44 27.41
CA PHE A 416 -2.00 4.28 27.40
C PHE A 416 -3.32 3.51 27.21
N VAL A 417 -3.32 2.18 27.42
CA VAL A 417 -4.56 1.37 27.38
C VAL A 417 -5.59 1.84 28.42
N PHE A 418 -5.14 2.35 29.57
CA PHE A 418 -6.02 2.79 30.66
C PHE A 418 -6.86 4.05 30.37
N ILE A 419 -6.55 4.80 29.30
CA ILE A 419 -7.29 6.01 28.97
C ILE A 419 -8.72 5.64 28.54
N PRO A 420 -9.77 6.29 29.11
CA PRO A 420 -11.17 6.02 28.78
C PRO A 420 -11.50 6.15 27.29
N GLN A 421 -12.48 5.37 26.82
CA GLN A 421 -12.91 5.30 25.43
C GLN A 421 -13.32 6.66 24.83
N SER A 422 -13.86 7.57 25.65
CA SER A 422 -14.21 8.94 25.23
C SER A 422 -13.02 9.77 24.74
N LEU A 423 -11.79 9.35 25.05
CA LEU A 423 -10.54 10.00 24.67
C LEU A 423 -9.72 9.17 23.68
N ASP A 424 -10.28 8.12 23.07
CA ASP A 424 -9.54 7.26 22.14
C ASP A 424 -9.03 8.02 20.91
N GLY A 425 -9.71 9.07 20.46
CA GLY A 425 -9.24 9.95 19.39
C GLY A 425 -7.93 10.68 19.74
N LEU A 426 -7.67 10.96 21.03
CA LEU A 426 -6.47 11.67 21.49
C LEU A 426 -5.20 10.82 21.32
N LYS A 427 -5.33 9.49 21.42
CA LYS A 427 -4.23 8.55 21.38
C LYS A 427 -3.45 8.61 20.05
N PRO A 428 -4.06 8.34 18.88
CA PRO A 428 -3.35 8.38 17.60
C PRO A 428 -3.13 9.80 17.05
N VAL A 429 -3.93 10.79 17.47
CA VAL A 429 -3.82 12.17 16.96
C VAL A 429 -2.74 12.97 17.70
N LEU A 430 -2.63 12.81 19.02
CA LEU A 430 -1.74 13.63 19.84
C LEU A 430 -0.70 12.79 20.60
N ILE A 431 -1.14 11.81 21.39
CA ILE A 431 -0.27 11.14 22.37
C ILE A 431 0.84 10.35 21.67
N TYR A 432 0.49 9.45 20.75
CA TYR A 432 1.48 8.59 20.09
C TYR A 432 2.43 9.38 19.20
N PRO A 433 1.97 10.35 18.37
CA PRO A 433 2.89 11.16 17.59
C PRO A 433 3.82 12.01 18.46
N LEU A 434 3.29 12.72 19.46
CA LEU A 434 4.08 13.61 20.31
C LEU A 434 5.14 12.84 21.12
N LEU A 435 4.71 11.84 21.89
CA LEU A 435 5.61 11.06 22.73
C LEU A 435 6.51 10.15 21.89
N GLY A 436 5.99 9.60 20.80
CA GLY A 436 6.77 8.79 19.87
C GLY A 436 7.92 9.58 19.26
N ILE A 437 7.65 10.77 18.72
CA ILE A 437 8.68 11.65 18.16
C ILE A 437 9.67 12.08 19.25
N PHE A 438 9.17 12.51 20.41
CA PHE A 438 10.02 12.98 21.51
C PHE A 438 10.97 11.88 22.02
N LEU A 439 10.45 10.69 22.34
CA LEU A 439 11.24 9.59 22.87
C LEU A 439 12.21 9.05 21.83
N THR A 440 11.75 8.84 20.59
CA THR A 440 12.62 8.42 19.48
C THR A 440 13.71 9.45 19.27
N GLY A 441 13.36 10.74 19.20
CA GLY A 441 14.30 11.83 18.97
C GLY A 441 15.36 11.95 20.07
N ILE A 442 14.98 11.87 21.35
CA ILE A 442 15.96 11.91 22.46
C ILE A 442 16.92 10.72 22.39
N ILE A 443 16.40 9.51 22.19
CA ILE A 443 17.25 8.32 22.12
C ILE A 443 18.17 8.41 20.89
N MET A 444 17.64 8.81 19.73
CA MET A 444 18.45 9.01 18.53
C MET A 444 19.55 10.06 18.77
N ARG A 445 19.20 11.21 19.37
CA ARG A 445 20.13 12.33 19.58
C ARG A 445 21.26 12.00 20.56
N PHE A 446 20.94 11.39 21.70
CA PHE A 446 21.89 11.24 22.81
C PHE A 446 22.51 9.85 22.92
N VAL A 447 21.89 8.83 22.33
CA VAL A 447 22.31 7.42 22.49
C VAL A 447 22.77 6.80 21.16
N VAL A 448 22.06 7.04 20.06
CA VAL A 448 22.29 6.28 18.81
C VAL A 448 23.17 7.00 17.80
N ASN A 449 22.90 8.28 17.51
CA ASN A 449 23.52 8.96 16.37
C ASN A 449 25.05 9.01 16.47
N THR A 450 25.60 9.41 17.61
CA THR A 450 27.05 9.53 17.79
C THR A 450 27.80 8.20 17.62
N PRO A 451 27.44 7.10 18.29
CA PRO A 451 28.16 5.83 18.09
C PRO A 451 27.94 5.24 16.70
N VAL A 452 26.76 5.43 16.10
CA VAL A 452 26.51 4.91 14.74
C VAL A 452 27.29 5.69 13.69
N ALA A 453 27.38 7.02 13.79
CA ALA A 453 28.22 7.82 12.90
C ALA A 453 29.70 7.42 13.02
N ALA A 454 30.21 7.26 14.24
CA ALA A 454 31.59 6.78 14.46
C ALA A 454 31.83 5.38 13.87
N PHE A 455 30.83 4.50 13.93
CA PHE A 455 30.89 3.19 13.31
C PHE A 455 30.86 3.27 11.78
N MET A 456 30.05 4.15 11.19
CA MET A 456 30.03 4.40 9.75
C MET A 456 31.39 4.93 9.27
N ASP A 457 31.98 5.89 9.98
CA ASP A 457 33.32 6.40 9.68
C ASP A 457 34.37 5.27 9.74
N PHE A 458 34.30 4.40 10.76
CA PHE A 458 35.17 3.22 10.85
C PHE A 458 34.99 2.30 9.64
N LEU A 459 33.74 2.03 9.24
CA LEU A 459 33.40 1.12 8.15
C LEU A 459 33.90 1.68 6.81
N THR A 460 33.70 2.98 6.57
CA THR A 460 34.22 3.67 5.37
C THR A 460 35.75 3.60 5.32
N ASN A 461 36.45 3.98 6.40
CA ASN A 461 37.91 3.91 6.47
C ASN A 461 38.43 2.46 6.30
N TRP A 462 37.72 1.47 6.85
CA TRP A 462 38.08 0.07 6.70
C TRP A 462 37.97 -0.39 5.24
N LEU A 463 36.87 -0.05 4.56
CA LEU A 463 36.69 -0.38 3.15
C LEU A 463 37.72 0.32 2.25
N GLU A 464 38.06 1.58 2.54
CA GLU A 464 39.12 2.31 1.83
C GLU A 464 40.51 1.70 2.04
N SER A 465 40.74 1.06 3.19
CA SER A 465 42.00 0.37 3.49
C SER A 465 42.16 -1.00 2.80
N LEU A 466 41.10 -1.52 2.17
CA LEU A 466 41.14 -2.83 1.53
C LEU A 466 42.05 -2.81 0.29
N GLY A 467 42.98 -3.76 0.24
CA GLY A 467 43.76 -4.03 -0.97
C GLY A 467 42.88 -4.51 -2.13
N THR A 468 43.37 -4.35 -3.36
CA THR A 468 42.63 -4.68 -4.60
C THR A 468 42.01 -6.09 -4.59
N GLY A 469 42.68 -7.09 -4.00
CA GLY A 469 42.13 -8.46 -3.92
C GLY A 469 40.83 -8.57 -3.11
N ASN A 470 40.70 -7.80 -2.02
CA ASN A 470 39.49 -7.81 -1.19
C ASN A 470 38.35 -7.03 -1.85
N LEU A 471 38.67 -5.94 -2.56
CA LEU A 471 37.69 -5.21 -3.36
C LEU A 471 37.11 -6.10 -4.46
N VAL A 472 37.95 -6.83 -5.20
CA VAL A 472 37.49 -7.79 -6.22
C VAL A 472 36.58 -8.86 -5.61
N LEU A 473 36.96 -9.42 -4.46
CA LEU A 473 36.12 -10.41 -3.78
C LEU A 473 34.76 -9.82 -3.37
N MET A 474 34.75 -8.60 -2.84
CA MET A 474 33.52 -7.87 -2.52
C MET A 474 32.65 -7.69 -3.77
N GLY A 475 33.24 -7.26 -4.89
CA GLY A 475 32.54 -7.11 -6.16
C GLY A 475 31.95 -8.42 -6.70
N ILE A 476 32.69 -9.53 -6.58
CA ILE A 476 32.20 -10.88 -6.93
C ILE A 476 30.96 -11.23 -6.11
N ILE A 477 31.01 -11.01 -4.79
CA ILE A 477 29.90 -11.34 -3.89
C ILE A 477 28.69 -10.45 -4.20
N LEU A 478 28.88 -9.14 -4.23
CA LEU A 478 27.79 -8.17 -4.43
C LEU A 478 27.16 -8.31 -5.83
N GLY A 479 27.98 -8.43 -6.88
CA GLY A 479 27.51 -8.67 -8.24
C GLY A 479 26.75 -9.99 -8.34
N GLY A 480 27.27 -11.06 -7.73
CA GLY A 480 26.60 -12.36 -7.68
C GLY A 480 25.25 -12.32 -6.98
N MET A 481 25.16 -11.64 -5.82
CA MET A 481 23.92 -11.50 -5.05
C MET A 481 22.77 -10.88 -5.85
N MET A 482 23.08 -9.94 -6.74
CA MET A 482 22.08 -9.31 -7.61
C MET A 482 21.38 -10.30 -8.55
N ALA A 483 22.04 -11.40 -8.90
CA ALA A 483 21.52 -12.36 -9.86
C ALA A 483 20.85 -13.60 -9.24
N ILE A 484 20.94 -13.79 -7.90
CA ILE A 484 20.46 -15.03 -7.27
C ILE A 484 18.94 -15.18 -7.39
N ASP A 485 18.19 -14.11 -7.13
CA ASP A 485 16.73 -14.11 -7.07
C ASP A 485 16.08 -12.98 -7.89
N MET A 486 16.86 -12.34 -8.77
CA MET A 486 16.41 -11.40 -9.82
C MET A 486 15.38 -10.35 -9.38
N GLY A 487 15.64 -9.68 -8.25
CA GLY A 487 14.73 -8.69 -7.63
C GLY A 487 14.11 -9.16 -6.31
N GLY A 488 14.45 -10.37 -5.89
CA GLY A 488 14.08 -10.94 -4.60
C GLY A 488 14.86 -10.38 -3.39
N PRO A 489 14.74 -11.05 -2.22
CA PRO A 489 15.38 -10.65 -0.97
C PRO A 489 16.88 -10.37 -1.04
N LEU A 490 17.66 -11.23 -1.69
CA LEU A 490 19.13 -11.16 -1.75
C LEU A 490 19.59 -10.04 -2.67
N ASN A 491 18.93 -9.89 -3.82
CA ASN A 491 19.15 -8.75 -4.70
C ASN A 491 18.85 -7.43 -3.97
N LYS A 492 17.69 -7.32 -3.32
CA LYS A 492 17.32 -6.11 -2.57
C LYS A 492 18.25 -5.82 -1.40
N ALA A 493 18.77 -6.85 -0.72
CA ALA A 493 19.76 -6.70 0.33
C ALA A 493 21.09 -6.12 -0.21
N ALA A 494 21.59 -6.67 -1.32
CA ALA A 494 22.78 -6.14 -1.99
C ALA A 494 22.55 -4.70 -2.46
N PHE A 495 21.45 -4.42 -3.15
CA PHE A 495 21.11 -3.07 -3.60
C PHE A 495 21.02 -2.07 -2.45
N THR A 496 20.35 -2.45 -1.37
CA THR A 496 20.22 -1.62 -0.16
C THR A 496 21.57 -1.33 0.48
N PHE A 497 22.46 -2.32 0.52
CA PHE A 497 23.84 -2.12 0.95
C PHE A 497 24.57 -1.09 0.06
N GLY A 498 24.43 -1.19 -1.27
CA GLY A 498 25.01 -0.22 -2.20
C GLY A 498 24.55 1.22 -1.96
N ILE A 499 23.24 1.41 -1.72
CA ILE A 499 22.67 2.72 -1.36
C ILE A 499 23.26 3.25 -0.04
N ALA A 500 23.39 2.38 0.97
CA ALA A 500 24.02 2.75 2.23
C ALA A 500 25.49 3.16 2.04
N MET A 501 26.19 2.51 1.11
CA MET A 501 27.58 2.87 0.81
C MET A 501 27.70 4.19 0.05
N ILE A 502 26.78 4.49 -0.88
CA ILE A 502 26.68 5.82 -1.52
C ILE A 502 26.49 6.91 -0.46
N ASP A 503 25.56 6.70 0.48
CA ASP A 503 25.27 7.62 1.58
C ASP A 503 26.50 7.83 2.48
N ALA A 504 27.30 6.78 2.68
CA ALA A 504 28.56 6.82 3.40
C ALA A 504 29.76 7.39 2.59
N GLY A 505 29.54 7.83 1.35
CA GLY A 505 30.56 8.39 0.46
C GLY A 505 31.44 7.37 -0.27
N ASN A 506 31.16 6.07 -0.12
CA ASN A 506 31.88 5.00 -0.82
C ASN A 506 31.08 4.48 -2.02
N TYR A 507 31.51 4.88 -3.21
CA TYR A 507 30.78 4.65 -4.46
C TYR A 507 31.19 3.37 -5.20
N ALA A 508 32.23 2.65 -4.75
CA ALA A 508 32.71 1.44 -5.44
C ALA A 508 31.72 0.26 -5.33
N PRO A 509 31.22 -0.12 -4.13
CA PRO A 509 30.30 -1.25 -3.98
C PRO A 509 29.06 -1.14 -4.87
N HIS A 510 28.52 0.07 -5.02
CA HIS A 510 27.33 0.29 -5.84
C HIS A 510 27.58 0.11 -7.34
N ALA A 511 28.79 0.37 -7.82
CA ALA A 511 29.16 0.08 -9.20
C ALA A 511 29.10 -1.43 -9.49
N ALA A 512 29.60 -2.27 -8.57
CA ALA A 512 29.54 -3.73 -8.71
C ALA A 512 28.10 -4.25 -8.68
N ILE A 513 27.27 -3.71 -7.79
CA ILE A 513 25.83 -4.03 -7.68
C ILE A 513 25.10 -3.66 -8.97
N MET A 514 25.31 -2.46 -9.48
CA MET A 514 24.63 -2.03 -10.71
C MET A 514 25.08 -2.84 -11.92
N ALA A 515 26.39 -3.07 -12.08
CA ALA A 515 26.88 -3.92 -13.15
C ALA A 515 26.31 -5.35 -13.06
N GLY A 516 26.30 -5.92 -11.85
CA GLY A 516 25.77 -7.26 -11.60
C GLY A 516 24.29 -7.41 -11.95
N GLY A 517 23.43 -6.45 -11.57
CA GLY A 517 22.00 -6.52 -11.89
C GLY A 517 21.66 -6.30 -13.38
N MET A 518 22.53 -5.64 -14.14
CA MET A 518 22.35 -5.52 -15.60
C MET A 518 22.63 -6.85 -16.33
N VAL A 519 23.47 -7.72 -15.77
CA VAL A 519 23.95 -8.93 -16.46
C VAL A 519 22.86 -9.97 -16.76
N PRO A 520 21.97 -10.37 -15.82
CA PRO A 520 21.01 -11.45 -16.08
C PRO A 520 20.15 -11.27 -17.34
N PRO A 521 19.44 -10.14 -17.52
CA PRO A 521 18.70 -9.88 -18.76
C PRO A 521 19.61 -9.72 -19.99
N LEU A 522 20.77 -9.04 -19.89
CA LEU A 522 21.68 -8.90 -21.04
C LEU A 522 22.25 -10.24 -21.50
N GLY A 523 22.61 -11.12 -20.57
CA GLY A 523 23.14 -12.45 -20.85
C GLY A 523 22.09 -13.36 -21.49
N ILE A 524 20.81 -13.27 -21.09
CA ILE A 524 19.69 -13.96 -21.77
C ILE A 524 19.50 -13.42 -23.20
N ALA A 525 19.53 -12.11 -23.37
CA ALA A 525 19.38 -11.47 -24.68
C ALA A 525 20.47 -11.91 -25.66
N LEU A 526 21.73 -11.96 -25.20
CA LEU A 526 22.85 -12.49 -25.97
C LEU A 526 22.70 -14.00 -26.24
N ALA A 527 22.33 -14.79 -25.22
CA ALA A 527 22.19 -16.24 -25.37
C ALA A 527 21.13 -16.62 -26.41
N THR A 528 19.97 -15.96 -26.37
CA THR A 528 18.87 -16.17 -27.32
C THR A 528 19.22 -15.68 -28.73
N THR A 529 20.06 -14.66 -28.86
CA THR A 529 20.52 -14.12 -30.15
C THR A 529 21.58 -15.03 -30.81
N ILE A 530 22.52 -15.56 -30.03
CA ILE A 530 23.69 -16.31 -30.51
C ILE A 530 23.38 -17.81 -30.63
N PHE A 531 22.78 -18.41 -29.58
CA PHE A 531 22.50 -19.85 -29.51
C PHE A 531 21.04 -20.15 -29.86
N ARG A 532 20.54 -19.57 -30.96
CA ARG A 532 19.12 -19.59 -31.35
C ARG A 532 18.49 -20.99 -31.31
N ASN A 533 19.24 -22.01 -31.73
CA ASN A 533 18.81 -23.41 -31.74
C ASN A 533 18.53 -24.03 -30.36
N LYS A 534 18.90 -23.35 -29.26
CA LYS A 534 18.69 -23.78 -27.88
C LYS A 534 17.53 -23.06 -27.18
N PHE A 535 16.81 -22.21 -27.91
CA PHE A 535 15.70 -21.41 -27.40
C PHE A 535 14.52 -21.52 -28.35
N SER A 536 13.30 -21.57 -27.81
CA SER A 536 12.07 -21.55 -28.61
C SER A 536 11.88 -20.21 -29.31
N ARG A 537 11.03 -20.14 -30.34
CA ARG A 537 10.64 -18.85 -30.94
C ARG A 537 10.16 -17.82 -29.90
N ARG A 538 9.33 -18.25 -28.94
CA ARG A 538 8.83 -17.39 -27.86
C ARG A 538 9.96 -16.86 -26.98
N ASP A 539 10.92 -17.71 -26.64
CA ASP A 539 12.11 -17.30 -25.86
C ASP A 539 12.96 -16.28 -26.62
N ARG A 540 13.09 -16.42 -27.94
CA ARG A 540 13.85 -15.47 -28.78
C ARG A 540 13.16 -14.11 -28.86
N GLU A 541 11.82 -14.10 -28.99
CA GLU A 541 11.02 -12.88 -28.98
C GLU A 541 11.12 -12.16 -27.62
N ALA A 542 11.01 -12.89 -26.51
CA ALA A 542 11.23 -12.37 -25.16
C ALA A 542 12.70 -11.99 -24.89
N GLY A 543 13.66 -12.61 -25.57
CA GLY A 543 15.07 -12.28 -25.47
C GLY A 543 15.39 -10.88 -26.00
N ILE A 544 14.63 -10.37 -26.97
CA ILE A 544 14.81 -9.02 -27.52
C ILE A 544 14.48 -7.96 -26.46
N THR A 545 13.40 -8.13 -25.70
CA THR A 545 13.03 -7.19 -24.64
C THR A 545 14.07 -7.17 -23.52
N CYS A 546 14.77 -8.29 -23.29
CA CYS A 546 15.84 -8.38 -22.30
C CYS A 546 17.04 -7.47 -22.59
N TYR A 547 17.32 -7.08 -23.84
CA TYR A 547 18.36 -6.07 -24.11
C TYR A 547 18.02 -4.74 -23.44
N PHE A 548 16.77 -4.30 -23.57
CA PHE A 548 16.30 -3.03 -23.01
C PHE A 548 16.20 -3.10 -21.49
N MET A 549 15.64 -4.20 -20.97
CA MET A 549 15.51 -4.40 -19.52
C MET A 549 16.88 -4.40 -18.84
N GLY A 550 17.86 -5.11 -19.39
CA GLY A 550 19.21 -5.12 -18.86
C GLY A 550 19.94 -3.79 -19.00
N ALA A 551 19.81 -3.12 -20.13
CA ALA A 551 20.36 -1.78 -20.30
C ALA A 551 19.75 -0.77 -19.29
N ALA A 552 18.49 -0.96 -18.89
CA ALA A 552 17.80 -0.13 -17.91
C ALA A 552 18.01 -0.56 -16.45
N PHE A 553 18.84 -1.58 -16.17
CA PHE A 553 19.02 -2.17 -14.84
C PHE A 553 17.72 -2.75 -14.24
N VAL A 554 16.88 -3.34 -15.09
CA VAL A 554 15.68 -4.10 -14.69
C VAL A 554 16.00 -5.58 -14.72
N THR A 555 16.46 -6.09 -13.57
CA THR A 555 16.95 -7.48 -13.44
C THR A 555 15.82 -8.50 -13.63
N GLU A 556 14.58 -8.09 -13.35
CA GLU A 556 13.35 -8.87 -13.39
C GLU A 556 13.04 -9.42 -14.79
N GLY A 557 13.62 -8.84 -15.85
CA GLY A 557 13.49 -9.35 -17.22
C GLY A 557 13.99 -10.78 -17.38
N ALA A 558 14.84 -11.25 -16.46
CA ALA A 558 15.33 -12.61 -16.44
C ALA A 558 14.38 -13.62 -15.77
N ILE A 559 13.38 -13.16 -14.99
CA ILE A 559 12.50 -14.03 -14.19
C ILE A 559 11.78 -15.08 -15.06
N PRO A 560 11.17 -14.75 -16.21
CA PRO A 560 10.46 -15.77 -17.01
C PRO A 560 11.37 -16.92 -17.47
N PHE A 561 12.63 -16.61 -17.78
CA PHE A 561 13.62 -17.61 -18.19
C PHE A 561 14.14 -18.43 -17.00
N ALA A 562 14.34 -17.79 -15.86
CA ALA A 562 14.74 -18.44 -14.63
C ALA A 562 13.64 -19.36 -14.09
N ALA A 563 12.38 -18.96 -14.18
CA ALA A 563 11.24 -19.80 -13.80
C ALA A 563 11.13 -21.04 -14.71
N ALA A 564 11.35 -20.87 -16.02
CA ALA A 564 11.29 -21.98 -16.98
C ALA A 564 12.48 -22.97 -16.85
N ASP A 565 13.66 -22.53 -16.44
CA ASP A 565 14.88 -23.36 -16.36
C ASP A 565 15.84 -22.92 -15.25
N PRO A 566 15.44 -23.03 -13.97
CA PRO A 566 16.14 -22.41 -12.84
C PRO A 566 17.55 -22.96 -12.63
N LEU A 567 17.72 -24.27 -12.81
CA LEU A 567 18.99 -24.97 -12.59
C LEU A 567 20.09 -24.54 -13.57
N ARG A 568 19.74 -23.96 -14.72
CA ARG A 568 20.71 -23.50 -15.72
C ARG A 568 20.82 -21.99 -15.74
N VAL A 569 19.71 -21.29 -15.61
CA VAL A 569 19.66 -19.83 -15.71
C VAL A 569 20.23 -19.15 -14.48
N ILE A 570 19.85 -19.56 -13.27
CA ILE A 570 20.31 -18.91 -12.04
C ILE A 570 21.84 -19.05 -11.88
N PRO A 571 22.46 -20.25 -11.98
CA PRO A 571 23.91 -20.36 -11.83
C PRO A 571 24.69 -19.60 -12.90
N ALA A 572 24.21 -19.61 -14.16
CA ALA A 572 24.84 -18.84 -15.22
C ALA A 572 24.76 -17.33 -14.97
N ALA A 573 23.61 -16.85 -14.49
CA ALA A 573 23.39 -15.46 -14.13
C ALA A 573 24.30 -15.02 -12.97
N VAL A 574 24.38 -15.83 -11.91
CA VAL A 574 25.25 -15.56 -10.75
C VAL A 574 26.72 -15.49 -11.17
N VAL A 575 27.20 -16.43 -11.99
CA VAL A 575 28.60 -16.41 -12.46
C VAL A 575 28.87 -15.18 -13.34
N GLY A 576 27.99 -14.86 -14.29
CA GLY A 576 28.15 -13.68 -15.13
C GLY A 576 28.14 -12.37 -14.33
N ALA A 577 27.19 -12.23 -13.40
CA ALA A 577 27.06 -11.04 -12.58
C ALA A 577 28.22 -10.88 -11.58
N ALA A 578 28.71 -11.99 -11.01
CA ALA A 578 29.91 -12.01 -10.18
C ALA A 578 31.17 -11.61 -10.96
N VAL A 579 31.30 -12.04 -12.22
CA VAL A 579 32.40 -11.61 -13.10
C VAL A 579 32.32 -10.11 -13.36
N ALA A 580 31.13 -9.58 -13.69
CA ALA A 580 30.96 -8.14 -13.90
C ALA A 580 31.32 -7.34 -12.64
N GLY A 581 30.80 -7.73 -11.47
CA GLY A 581 31.10 -7.06 -10.20
C GLY A 581 32.57 -7.15 -9.78
N GLY A 582 33.21 -8.31 -9.98
CA GLY A 582 34.64 -8.47 -9.72
C GLY A 582 35.50 -7.58 -10.63
N LEU A 583 35.15 -7.46 -11.91
CA LEU A 583 35.85 -6.61 -12.87
C LEU A 583 35.67 -5.12 -12.57
N THR A 584 34.47 -4.68 -12.16
CA THR A 584 34.26 -3.27 -11.78
C THR A 584 35.16 -2.89 -10.60
N GLU A 585 35.28 -3.74 -9.59
CA GLU A 585 36.17 -3.49 -8.44
C GLU A 585 37.65 -3.62 -8.80
N PHE A 586 38.00 -4.55 -9.69
CA PHE A 586 39.37 -4.67 -10.23
C PHE A 586 39.82 -3.38 -10.92
N PHE A 587 38.92 -2.79 -11.72
CA PHE A 587 39.15 -1.52 -12.41
C PHE A 587 38.89 -0.29 -11.53
N ARG A 588 38.53 -0.49 -10.25
CA ARG A 588 38.21 0.58 -9.29
C ARG A 588 37.14 1.54 -9.80
N VAL A 589 36.10 0.99 -10.43
CA VAL A 589 34.96 1.78 -10.90
C VAL A 589 34.16 2.27 -9.70
N THR A 590 33.82 3.55 -9.69
CA THR A 590 32.94 4.19 -8.72
C THR A 590 31.69 4.73 -9.41
N LEU A 591 30.52 4.55 -8.80
CA LEU A 591 29.24 5.03 -9.34
C LEU A 591 28.45 5.80 -8.27
N PRO A 592 28.32 7.13 -8.40
CA PRO A 592 27.61 7.95 -7.41
C PRO A 592 26.09 7.96 -7.61
N ALA A 593 25.57 7.51 -8.76
CA ALA A 593 24.14 7.43 -8.97
C ALA A 593 23.57 6.10 -8.43
N PRO A 594 22.43 6.14 -7.72
CA PRO A 594 21.86 4.95 -7.13
C PRO A 594 21.10 4.08 -8.13
N HIS A 595 20.70 4.62 -9.28
CA HIS A 595 19.96 3.91 -10.32
C HIS A 595 20.16 4.59 -11.68
N GLY A 596 19.93 3.86 -12.77
CA GLY A 596 19.87 4.41 -14.13
C GLY A 596 20.48 3.54 -15.22
N GLY A 597 20.92 2.32 -14.91
CA GLY A 597 21.48 1.37 -15.87
C GLY A 597 22.61 1.97 -16.72
N VAL A 598 22.55 1.77 -18.03
CA VAL A 598 23.55 2.26 -18.98
C VAL A 598 23.64 3.79 -19.01
N PHE A 599 22.55 4.50 -18.68
CA PHE A 599 22.52 5.96 -18.71
C PHE A 599 23.45 6.59 -17.68
N VAL A 600 23.75 5.87 -16.59
CA VAL A 600 24.70 6.32 -15.56
C VAL A 600 26.11 5.77 -15.77
N ALA A 601 26.37 5.02 -16.85
CA ALA A 601 27.72 4.56 -17.14
C ALA A 601 28.70 5.73 -17.32
N PHE A 602 28.25 6.81 -17.95
CA PHE A 602 29.07 7.98 -18.31
C PHE A 602 29.48 8.86 -17.11
N ILE A 603 28.88 8.64 -15.95
CA ILE A 603 29.15 9.42 -14.74
C ILE A 603 30.02 8.64 -13.74
N THR A 604 30.40 7.42 -14.11
CA THR A 604 31.43 6.68 -13.39
C THR A 604 32.80 7.31 -13.65
N ASN A 605 33.76 7.06 -12.76
CA ASN A 605 35.15 7.48 -12.98
C ASN A 605 35.82 6.78 -14.18
N HIS A 606 35.36 5.57 -14.56
CA HIS A 606 35.89 4.79 -15.68
C HIS A 606 34.76 4.19 -16.56
N PRO A 607 34.06 5.01 -17.37
CA PRO A 607 32.87 4.59 -18.12
C PRO A 607 33.09 3.40 -19.06
N LEU A 608 34.21 3.39 -19.80
CA LEU A 608 34.50 2.33 -20.75
C LEU A 608 34.79 1.00 -20.06
N LEU A 609 35.50 1.02 -18.93
CA LEU A 609 35.79 -0.18 -18.14
C LEU A 609 34.54 -0.71 -17.44
N TYR A 610 33.65 0.17 -17.01
CA TYR A 610 32.34 -0.20 -16.47
C TYR A 610 31.48 -0.94 -17.52
N LEU A 611 31.31 -0.34 -18.70
CA LEU A 611 30.57 -0.98 -19.80
C LEU A 611 31.22 -2.29 -20.25
N LEU A 612 32.55 -2.33 -20.33
CA LEU A 612 33.28 -3.55 -20.66
C LEU A 612 33.02 -4.66 -19.64
N SER A 613 33.00 -4.35 -18.34
CA SER A 613 32.74 -5.31 -17.26
C SER A 613 31.36 -5.93 -17.39
N ILE A 614 30.33 -5.10 -17.68
CA ILE A 614 28.96 -5.56 -17.91
C ILE A 614 28.88 -6.47 -19.15
N VAL A 615 29.50 -6.06 -20.26
CA VAL A 615 29.52 -6.85 -21.49
C VAL A 615 30.21 -8.19 -21.28
N ILE A 616 31.36 -8.22 -20.59
CA ILE A 616 32.06 -9.46 -20.28
C ILE A 616 31.18 -10.37 -19.42
N GLY A 617 30.56 -9.86 -18.36
CA GLY A 617 29.65 -10.65 -17.52
C GLY A 617 28.46 -11.22 -18.31
N ALA A 618 27.84 -10.42 -19.17
CA ALA A 618 26.74 -10.84 -20.04
C ALA A 618 27.18 -11.91 -21.04
N VAL A 619 28.35 -11.77 -21.67
CA VAL A 619 28.93 -12.77 -22.58
C VAL A 619 29.25 -14.07 -21.85
N VAL A 620 29.85 -14.00 -20.65
CA VAL A 620 30.14 -15.19 -19.82
C VAL A 620 28.85 -15.94 -19.51
N MET A 621 27.81 -15.25 -19.03
CA MET A 621 26.50 -15.86 -18.80
C MET A 621 25.94 -16.50 -20.08
N ALA A 622 25.99 -15.77 -21.20
CA ALA A 622 25.46 -16.24 -22.47
C ALA A 622 26.16 -17.50 -22.98
N ILE A 623 27.49 -17.57 -22.85
CA ILE A 623 28.28 -18.75 -23.20
C ILE A 623 27.92 -19.92 -22.29
N ILE A 624 27.82 -19.71 -20.97
CA ILE A 624 27.43 -20.77 -20.04
C ILE A 624 26.07 -21.33 -20.44
N LEU A 625 25.06 -20.48 -20.62
CA LEU A 625 23.72 -20.89 -21.08
C LEU A 625 23.76 -21.60 -22.43
N GLY A 626 24.53 -21.06 -23.36
CA GLY A 626 24.77 -21.63 -24.68
C GLY A 626 25.42 -23.00 -24.63
N ILE A 627 26.18 -23.34 -23.60
CA ILE A 627 26.75 -24.68 -23.38
C ILE A 627 25.73 -25.59 -22.68
N VAL A 628 25.13 -25.14 -21.57
CA VAL A 628 24.34 -26.00 -20.68
C VAL A 628 22.90 -26.28 -21.14
N LYS A 629 22.27 -25.39 -21.93
CA LYS A 629 20.93 -25.64 -22.47
C LYS A 629 21.00 -26.66 -23.60
N LYS A 630 19.95 -27.48 -23.74
CA LYS A 630 19.84 -28.45 -24.83
C LYS A 630 19.20 -27.79 -26.06
N PRO A 631 19.51 -28.25 -27.29
CA PRO A 631 18.80 -27.81 -28.48
C PRO A 631 17.30 -28.06 -28.34
N VAL A 632 16.49 -27.10 -28.78
CA VAL A 632 15.03 -27.23 -28.82
C VAL A 632 14.68 -27.78 -30.20
N THR A 633 14.07 -28.96 -30.25
CA THR A 633 13.44 -29.48 -31.47
C THR A 633 12.10 -28.77 -31.65
N GLU A 634 12.04 -27.74 -32.48
CA GLU A 634 10.76 -27.16 -32.90
C GLU A 634 10.04 -28.13 -33.86
N LYS A 635 8.76 -28.39 -33.60
CA LYS A 635 7.79 -28.87 -34.60
C LYS A 635 7.07 -27.66 -35.18
#